data_AF-A0A366ZWP9-F1
#
_entry.id   AF-A0A366ZWP9-F1
#
_cell.length_a   1.000
_cell.length_b   1.000
_cell.length_c   1.000
_cell.angle_alpha   90.00
_cell.angle_beta   90.00
_cell.angle_gamma   90.00
#
_symmetry.space_group_name_H-M   'P 1'
#
loop_
_entity.id
_entity.type
_entity.pdbx_description
1 polymer ?
#
loop_
_entity_poly.entity_id
_entity_poly.type
_entity_poly.pdbx_seq_one_letter_code
_entity_poly.pdbx_strand_id
1 'polypeptide(L)'
;MTDRICGACGAPVGPDTAFCGSCGSPVAPVQAPAAPHPQAHGATSVQHGASYGGPPAGGPYGAPGQGGAPWGSATPQGGPAARGAIDALLGGDWRGALKAAGFSVLAMLALALVGVLLLAAGELGVREVVALTAGAVCTAVGGDVFVESSADILGDDEFFDSGGEPFFDGVVSGSGSVGLLPLTLTFTGLGLLAWLFLRSLRARGVHGGRDLLLQGARTTLVFAVLFLPLALLTRYRIDEVDAEFAPIDRVGVSVWSTLIGAVLFAVATTGLVWLFSRQTRGGLPARLAAVRAQAVAPLLGALAVLAAGLLGVVAFLVCSLVQNDERVAQLGVLVLGAGNGALASVLWSAGVPLGTDTGLGGLGIDLGATADSVDLFTFTEESAWVWLAPVVLLLVLLVVATVLTVRQNSVAEARREAFRFAGALAVVAFAAALLLRISSEFSGGVASFGASGSASATFNPVIAAVALGLWGLVAGLLGPVIATRISSSLVTRLRGRFGVAAPRPVAPATGAAQGWQQPGGQQPTQQFAQPPQPHPYAYGQPPPPPPPYEQQAYQPQPYEPQPYAQPPHEQPPYPQQQPLPPVPPPGQ
;
A
#
# COMPACT_ATOMS: atom_id res chain seq x y z
N MET A 1 17.45 -29.23 23.16
CA MET A 1 16.29 -29.27 22.24
C MET A 1 16.66 -28.39 21.07
N THR A 2 16.80 -28.93 19.87
CA THR A 2 17.16 -28.15 18.67
C THR A 2 15.88 -27.50 18.12
N ASP A 3 15.79 -26.18 18.21
CA ASP A 3 14.66 -25.44 17.65
C ASP A 3 14.61 -25.64 16.13
N ARG A 4 13.49 -26.13 15.61
CA ARG A 4 13.26 -26.21 14.16
C ARG A 4 13.05 -24.80 13.63
N ILE A 5 13.47 -24.56 12.39
CA ILE A 5 13.35 -23.27 11.74
C ILE A 5 12.41 -23.40 10.54
N CYS A 6 11.46 -22.49 10.39
CA CYS A 6 10.55 -22.50 9.26
C CYS A 6 11.32 -22.24 7.94
N GLY A 7 11.30 -23.20 7.02
CA GLY A 7 12.00 -23.08 5.73
C GLY A 7 11.52 -21.91 4.85
N ALA A 8 10.33 -21.35 5.11
CA ALA A 8 9.80 -20.22 4.35
C ALA A 8 10.20 -18.85 4.89
N CYS A 9 10.38 -18.70 6.22
CA CYS A 9 10.60 -17.39 6.83
C CYS A 9 11.71 -17.32 7.88
N GLY A 10 12.33 -18.44 8.25
CA GLY A 10 13.41 -18.47 9.23
C GLY A 10 12.96 -18.35 10.70
N ALA A 11 11.66 -18.33 11.00
CA ALA A 11 11.17 -18.25 12.38
C ALA A 11 11.28 -19.61 13.10
N PRO A 12 11.58 -19.62 14.41
CA PRO A 12 11.55 -20.85 15.20
C PRO A 12 10.13 -21.44 15.22
N VAL A 13 10.04 -22.76 15.09
CA VAL A 13 8.79 -23.51 15.07
C VAL A 13 8.88 -24.66 16.07
N GLY A 14 7.81 -24.84 16.85
CA GLY A 14 7.73 -25.91 17.83
C GLY A 14 7.77 -27.30 17.16
N PRO A 15 8.18 -28.35 17.90
CA PRO A 15 8.33 -29.70 17.35
C PRO A 15 7.03 -30.26 16.74
N ASP A 16 5.87 -29.78 17.20
CA ASP A 16 4.54 -30.28 16.78
C ASP A 16 3.71 -29.23 16.02
N THR A 17 4.31 -28.11 15.61
CA THR A 17 3.55 -27.08 14.87
C THR A 17 3.41 -27.46 13.39
N ALA A 18 2.19 -27.76 12.95
CA ALA A 18 1.88 -28.02 11.54
C ALA A 18 2.03 -26.76 10.65
N PHE A 19 1.90 -25.57 11.23
CA PHE A 19 2.04 -24.28 10.54
C PHE A 19 2.94 -23.34 11.33
N CYS A 20 3.74 -22.54 10.63
CA CYS A 20 4.57 -21.52 11.27
C CYS A 20 3.69 -20.37 11.78
N GLY A 21 3.74 -20.07 13.08
CA GLY A 21 2.99 -18.96 13.68
C GLY A 21 3.35 -17.58 13.11
N SER A 22 4.55 -17.38 12.58
CA SER A 22 4.97 -16.10 12.00
C SER A 22 4.52 -15.87 10.56
N CYS A 23 4.55 -16.89 9.70
CA CYS A 23 4.26 -16.72 8.26
C CYS A 23 3.08 -17.54 7.75
N GLY A 24 2.54 -18.46 8.54
CA GLY A 24 1.44 -19.35 8.19
C GLY A 24 1.82 -20.46 7.19
N SER A 25 3.09 -20.57 6.79
CA SER A 25 3.53 -21.63 5.89
C SER A 25 3.46 -22.99 6.59
N PRO A 26 3.03 -24.06 5.90
CA PRO A 26 3.08 -25.41 6.44
C PRO A 26 4.53 -25.78 6.75
N VAL A 27 4.76 -26.34 7.92
CA VAL A 27 6.06 -26.88 8.32
C VAL A 27 6.05 -28.34 7.88
N ALA A 28 7.02 -28.74 7.05
CA ALA A 28 7.10 -30.12 6.60
C ALA A 28 7.13 -31.05 7.84
N PRO A 29 6.24 -32.06 7.92
CA PRO A 29 6.31 -33.03 9.00
C PRO A 29 7.68 -33.69 8.91
N VAL A 30 8.40 -33.75 10.03
CA VAL A 30 9.62 -34.54 10.09
C VAL A 30 9.22 -35.96 9.76
N GLN A 31 9.67 -36.47 8.61
CA GLN A 31 9.61 -37.89 8.32
C GLN A 31 10.30 -38.56 9.51
N ALA A 32 9.51 -39.31 10.29
CA ALA A 32 10.05 -40.12 11.35
C ALA A 32 11.19 -40.97 10.74
N PRO A 33 12.37 -41.04 11.38
CA PRO A 33 13.46 -41.85 10.86
C PRO A 33 12.92 -43.24 10.56
N ALA A 34 13.11 -43.69 9.32
CA ALA A 34 12.60 -44.96 8.84
C ALA A 34 13.02 -46.05 9.85
N ALA A 35 12.03 -46.76 10.39
CA ALA A 35 12.30 -47.84 11.33
C ALA A 35 13.29 -48.83 10.70
N PRO A 36 14.33 -49.27 11.42
CA PRO A 36 15.32 -50.19 10.88
C PRO A 36 14.62 -51.46 10.40
N HIS A 37 14.82 -51.78 9.11
CA HIS A 37 14.32 -53.02 8.53
C HIS A 37 14.91 -54.21 9.31
N PRO A 38 14.09 -55.15 9.81
CA PRO A 38 14.60 -56.35 10.44
C PRO A 38 15.39 -57.17 9.41
N GLN A 39 16.67 -57.40 9.70
CA GLN A 39 17.50 -58.32 8.94
C GLN A 39 16.93 -59.73 9.08
N ALA A 40 16.35 -60.24 7.99
CA ALA A 40 15.92 -61.62 7.90
C ALA A 40 17.16 -62.53 7.81
N HIS A 41 17.54 -63.11 8.93
CA HIS A 41 18.46 -64.24 8.98
C HIS A 41 17.72 -65.54 8.65
N GLY A 42 18.22 -66.26 7.66
CA GLY A 42 18.05 -67.72 7.55
C GLY A 42 17.11 -68.20 6.43
N ALA A 43 17.69 -68.57 5.30
CA ALA A 43 17.21 -69.71 4.51
C ALA A 43 18.35 -70.30 3.67
N THR A 44 18.76 -71.47 4.11
CA THR A 44 19.49 -72.56 3.45
C THR A 44 19.71 -72.49 1.94
N SER A 45 20.98 -72.69 1.60
CA SER A 45 21.52 -73.11 0.31
C SER A 45 20.82 -74.34 -0.28
N VAL A 46 20.37 -74.24 -1.53
CA VAL A 46 20.24 -75.39 -2.43
C VAL A 46 21.17 -75.18 -3.62
N GLN A 47 22.00 -76.19 -3.79
CA GLN A 47 23.17 -76.33 -4.64
C GLN A 47 22.72 -76.87 -6.00
N HIS A 48 22.99 -76.17 -7.12
CA HIS A 48 22.97 -76.77 -8.47
C HIS A 48 24.06 -76.18 -9.37
N GLY A 49 25.06 -77.02 -9.63
CA GLY A 49 25.52 -77.38 -10.97
C GLY A 49 26.19 -76.31 -11.84
N ALA A 50 27.51 -76.43 -11.98
CA ALA A 50 28.34 -75.69 -12.93
C ALA A 50 27.94 -75.89 -14.40
N SER A 51 28.14 -74.86 -15.23
CA SER A 51 28.46 -75.02 -16.65
C SER A 51 29.47 -73.96 -17.08
N TYR A 52 30.59 -74.44 -17.62
CA TYR A 52 31.70 -73.67 -18.16
C TYR A 52 31.37 -73.15 -19.57
N GLY A 53 31.80 -71.92 -19.87
CA GLY A 53 32.35 -71.54 -21.17
C GLY A 53 31.40 -70.97 -22.23
N GLY A 54 31.75 -69.78 -22.73
CA GLY A 54 31.34 -69.30 -24.05
C GLY A 54 30.95 -67.80 -24.07
N PRO A 55 31.62 -66.95 -24.89
CA PRO A 55 31.15 -65.59 -25.14
C PRO A 55 30.14 -65.57 -26.30
N PRO A 56 29.09 -64.76 -26.21
CA PRO A 56 28.64 -64.00 -27.39
C PRO A 56 28.35 -62.53 -27.01
N ALA A 57 28.88 -61.57 -27.74
CA ALA A 57 28.34 -61.04 -29.00
C ALA A 57 27.07 -60.21 -28.79
N GLY A 58 27.10 -58.98 -29.31
CA GLY A 58 26.17 -57.91 -28.98
C GLY A 58 24.82 -57.93 -29.70
N GLY A 59 23.94 -57.10 -29.12
CA GLY A 59 22.69 -56.55 -29.69
C GLY A 59 21.44 -57.41 -29.47
N PRO A 60 20.22 -56.89 -29.66
CA PRO A 60 19.78 -55.49 -29.77
C PRO A 60 18.58 -55.15 -28.85
N TYR A 61 18.15 -53.88 -28.90
CA TYR A 61 16.92 -53.32 -28.35
C TYR A 61 15.70 -54.27 -28.35
N GLY A 62 15.05 -54.40 -27.19
CA GLY A 62 13.76 -55.09 -27.02
C GLY A 62 12.96 -54.54 -25.83
N ALA A 63 12.06 -53.62 -26.15
CA ALA A 63 10.72 -53.30 -25.62
C ALA A 63 10.31 -53.54 -24.13
N PRO A 64 9.30 -52.79 -23.64
CA PRO A 64 9.08 -52.48 -22.22
C PRO A 64 8.20 -53.50 -21.48
N GLY A 65 8.48 -53.70 -20.20
CA GLY A 65 7.60 -54.42 -19.28
C GLY A 65 6.34 -53.61 -18.96
N GLN A 66 5.24 -53.96 -19.62
CA GLN A 66 3.87 -53.65 -19.24
C GLN A 66 3.52 -54.31 -17.89
N GLY A 67 3.56 -53.53 -16.81
CA GLY A 67 2.87 -53.84 -15.55
C GLY A 67 1.52 -53.12 -15.53
N GLY A 68 0.51 -53.72 -16.14
CA GLY A 68 -0.86 -53.18 -16.17
C GLY A 68 -1.54 -53.26 -14.81
N ALA A 69 -1.84 -52.10 -14.22
CA ALA A 69 -2.88 -51.98 -13.20
C ALA A 69 -4.24 -51.85 -13.91
N PRO A 70 -5.19 -52.78 -13.69
CA PRO A 70 -6.50 -52.74 -14.32
C PRO A 70 -7.49 -51.92 -13.47
N TRP A 71 -8.10 -50.92 -14.10
CA TRP A 71 -9.39 -50.32 -13.74
C TRP A 71 -9.54 -49.76 -12.30
N GLY A 72 -9.03 -48.55 -12.10
CA GLY A 72 -9.41 -47.69 -10.98
C GLY A 72 -9.35 -46.23 -11.40
N SER A 73 -10.51 -45.65 -11.74
CA SER A 73 -10.79 -44.21 -11.90
C SER A 73 -9.59 -43.34 -12.26
N ALA A 74 -9.25 -43.27 -13.54
CA ALA A 74 -8.67 -42.04 -14.07
C ALA A 74 -9.71 -40.95 -13.80
N THR A 75 -9.56 -40.19 -12.71
CA THR A 75 -10.15 -38.85 -12.66
C THR A 75 -9.74 -38.20 -13.97
N PRO A 76 -10.69 -37.70 -14.78
CA PRO A 76 -10.33 -37.05 -16.02
C PRO A 76 -9.46 -35.87 -15.66
N GLN A 77 -8.15 -36.09 -15.71
CA GLN A 77 -7.12 -35.09 -15.78
C GLN A 77 -7.16 -34.58 -17.23
N GLY A 78 -8.37 -34.15 -17.64
CA GLY A 78 -8.54 -33.28 -18.76
C GLY A 78 -7.68 -32.09 -18.40
N GLY A 79 -6.54 -31.98 -19.08
CA GLY A 79 -5.72 -30.80 -19.00
C GLY A 79 -6.64 -29.58 -19.13
N PRO A 80 -6.32 -28.45 -18.49
CA PRO A 80 -7.12 -27.24 -18.56
C PRO A 80 -7.16 -26.74 -20.01
N ALA A 81 -7.95 -27.40 -20.85
CA ALA A 81 -8.43 -26.91 -22.13
C ALA A 81 -9.01 -25.56 -21.78
N ALA A 82 -8.46 -24.52 -22.40
CA ALA A 82 -8.59 -23.13 -22.05
C ALA A 82 -10.06 -22.73 -21.83
N ARG A 83 -10.59 -22.98 -20.63
CA ARG A 83 -11.86 -22.42 -20.20
C ARG A 83 -11.69 -20.93 -20.33
N GLY A 84 -12.63 -20.30 -21.06
CA GLY A 84 -12.54 -18.88 -21.38
C GLY A 84 -12.35 -18.08 -20.10
N ALA A 85 -11.71 -16.91 -20.19
CA ALA A 85 -11.61 -16.01 -19.04
C ALA A 85 -13.00 -15.69 -18.46
N ILE A 86 -14.03 -15.70 -19.31
CA ILE A 86 -15.45 -15.55 -18.95
C ILE A 86 -15.94 -16.73 -18.10
N ASP A 87 -15.73 -17.98 -18.53
CA ASP A 87 -16.13 -19.17 -17.74
C ASP A 87 -15.41 -19.19 -16.39
N ALA A 88 -14.13 -18.82 -16.39
CA ALA A 88 -13.35 -18.69 -15.17
C ALA A 88 -13.93 -17.60 -14.27
N LEU A 89 -14.35 -16.44 -14.82
CA LEU A 89 -14.99 -15.37 -14.06
C LEU A 89 -16.34 -15.83 -13.47
N LEU A 90 -17.20 -16.46 -14.28
CA LEU A 90 -18.53 -16.91 -13.89
C LEU A 90 -18.50 -18.07 -12.87
N GLY A 91 -17.55 -19.00 -13.00
CA GLY A 91 -17.49 -20.21 -12.18
C GLY A 91 -16.77 -20.11 -10.83
N GLY A 92 -16.32 -18.92 -10.41
CA GLY A 92 -15.60 -18.79 -9.14
C GLY A 92 -16.44 -18.35 -7.94
N ASP A 93 -15.77 -18.03 -6.84
CA ASP A 93 -16.43 -17.80 -5.55
C ASP A 93 -17.00 -16.36 -5.43
N TRP A 94 -18.21 -16.21 -5.97
CA TRP A 94 -19.06 -15.02 -5.83
C TRP A 94 -19.53 -14.80 -4.40
N ARG A 95 -19.68 -15.87 -3.59
CA ARG A 95 -20.12 -15.74 -2.20
C ARG A 95 -19.05 -15.03 -1.36
N GLY A 96 -17.78 -15.36 -1.57
CA GLY A 96 -16.67 -14.65 -0.93
C GLY A 96 -16.57 -13.18 -1.35
N ALA A 97 -16.77 -12.90 -2.64
CA ALA A 97 -16.83 -11.54 -3.17
C ALA A 97 -17.98 -10.73 -2.55
N LEU A 98 -19.18 -11.31 -2.49
CA LEU A 98 -20.37 -10.72 -1.88
C LEU A 98 -20.19 -10.48 -0.38
N LYS A 99 -19.58 -11.41 0.36
CA LYS A 99 -19.27 -11.18 1.77
C LYS A 99 -18.30 -10.01 1.95
N ALA A 100 -17.20 -9.96 1.20
CA ALA A 100 -16.21 -8.91 1.31
C ALA A 100 -16.79 -7.52 0.98
N ALA A 101 -17.48 -7.41 -0.15
CA ALA A 101 -18.13 -6.18 -0.58
C ALA A 101 -19.30 -5.77 0.34
N GLY A 102 -20.18 -6.73 0.68
CA GLY A 102 -21.34 -6.48 1.53
C GLY A 102 -20.99 -6.02 2.94
N PHE A 103 -20.02 -6.65 3.61
CA PHE A 103 -19.56 -6.18 4.92
C PHE A 103 -18.89 -4.80 4.85
N SER A 104 -18.15 -4.51 3.77
CA SER A 104 -17.57 -3.19 3.54
C SER A 104 -18.65 -2.11 3.43
N VAL A 105 -19.65 -2.30 2.56
CA VAL A 105 -20.74 -1.35 2.35
C VAL A 105 -21.57 -1.18 3.62
N LEU A 106 -21.86 -2.28 4.34
CA LEU A 106 -22.59 -2.23 5.60
C LEU A 106 -21.83 -1.45 6.68
N ALA A 107 -20.52 -1.63 6.79
CA ALA A 107 -19.70 -0.86 7.74
C ALA A 107 -19.69 0.65 7.39
N MET A 108 -19.62 0.99 6.09
CA MET A 108 -19.73 2.38 5.65
C MET A 108 -21.10 2.96 5.97
N LEU A 109 -22.18 2.22 5.71
CA LEU A 109 -23.55 2.65 6.06
C LEU A 109 -23.75 2.82 7.56
N ALA A 110 -23.25 1.90 8.38
CA ALA A 110 -23.36 2.01 9.83
C ALA A 110 -22.59 3.24 10.35
N LEU A 111 -21.38 3.47 9.85
CA LEU A 111 -20.57 4.63 10.25
C LEU A 111 -21.18 5.95 9.75
N ALA A 112 -21.69 5.97 8.52
CA ALA A 112 -22.39 7.11 7.95
C ALA A 112 -23.68 7.43 8.73
N LEU A 113 -24.46 6.41 9.08
CA LEU A 113 -25.69 6.55 9.84
C LEU A 113 -25.41 7.14 11.23
N VAL A 114 -24.39 6.61 11.92
CA VAL A 114 -23.97 7.17 13.22
C VAL A 114 -23.54 8.63 13.06
N GLY A 115 -22.74 8.95 12.03
CA GLY A 115 -22.32 10.31 11.74
C GLY A 115 -23.50 11.26 11.47
N VAL A 116 -24.44 10.86 10.61
CA VAL A 116 -25.62 11.64 10.26
C VAL A 116 -26.57 11.81 11.46
N LEU A 117 -26.81 10.76 12.25
CA LEU A 117 -27.65 10.85 13.45
C LEU A 117 -27.06 11.81 14.50
N LEU A 118 -25.74 11.79 14.66
CA LEU A 118 -25.04 12.70 15.57
C LEU A 118 -25.06 14.15 15.05
N LEU A 119 -24.92 14.34 13.73
CA LEU A 119 -25.02 15.67 13.10
C LEU A 119 -26.44 16.24 13.17
N ALA A 120 -27.45 15.40 12.92
CA ALA A 120 -28.84 15.81 12.84
C ALA A 120 -29.43 16.25 14.17
N ALA A 121 -28.80 15.88 15.31
CA ALA A 121 -29.29 16.13 16.66
C ALA A 121 -30.76 15.70 16.92
N GLY A 122 -31.33 14.83 16.07
CA GLY A 122 -32.73 14.41 16.13
C GLY A 122 -33.74 15.28 15.37
N GLU A 123 -33.29 16.32 14.67
CA GLU A 123 -34.15 17.25 13.93
C GLU A 123 -34.59 16.73 12.55
N LEU A 124 -33.84 15.76 12.00
CA LEU A 124 -34.12 15.18 10.69
C LEU A 124 -35.07 13.99 10.81
N GLY A 125 -36.03 13.93 9.89
CA GLY A 125 -36.89 12.76 9.74
C GLY A 125 -36.11 11.52 9.29
N VAL A 126 -36.72 10.34 9.49
CA VAL A 126 -36.08 9.05 9.17
C VAL A 126 -35.71 8.95 7.69
N ARG A 127 -36.51 9.57 6.81
CA ARG A 127 -36.30 9.52 5.36
C ARG A 127 -35.06 10.32 4.96
N GLU A 128 -34.91 11.52 5.51
CA GLU A 128 -33.77 12.42 5.31
C GLU A 128 -32.49 11.78 5.83
N VAL A 129 -32.54 11.17 7.02
CA VAL A 129 -31.40 10.44 7.60
C VAL A 129 -30.96 9.29 6.67
N VAL A 130 -31.89 8.51 6.13
CA VAL A 130 -31.57 7.41 5.20
C VAL A 130 -30.97 7.94 3.89
N ALA A 131 -31.55 8.99 3.31
CA ALA A 131 -31.06 9.60 2.08
C ALA A 131 -29.66 10.20 2.24
N LEU A 132 -29.42 10.95 3.31
CA LEU A 132 -28.13 11.54 3.64
C LEU A 132 -27.08 10.48 3.95
N THR A 133 -27.46 9.41 4.66
CA THR A 133 -26.57 8.26 4.92
C THR A 133 -26.15 7.59 3.62
N ALA A 134 -27.10 7.31 2.73
CA ALA A 134 -26.81 6.74 1.41
C ALA A 134 -25.94 7.70 0.56
N GLY A 135 -26.25 8.99 0.60
CA GLY A 135 -25.50 10.04 -0.10
C GLY A 135 -24.05 10.13 0.38
N ALA A 136 -23.83 10.12 1.69
CA ALA A 136 -22.50 10.11 2.31
C ALA A 136 -21.70 8.86 1.90
N VAL A 137 -22.33 7.69 1.80
CA VAL A 137 -21.66 6.46 1.36
C VAL A 137 -21.35 6.49 -0.14
N CYS A 138 -22.26 6.98 -0.98
CA CYS A 138 -22.03 7.12 -2.42
C CYS A 138 -20.91 8.15 -2.72
N THR A 139 -20.90 9.28 -2.01
CA THR A 139 -19.82 10.28 -2.13
C THR A 139 -18.48 9.74 -1.64
N ALA A 140 -18.46 8.91 -0.59
CA ALA A 140 -17.24 8.25 -0.10
C ALA A 140 -16.51 7.40 -1.15
N VAL A 141 -17.23 6.91 -2.17
CA VAL A 141 -16.65 6.13 -3.28
C VAL A 141 -16.47 6.96 -4.55
N GLY A 142 -16.65 8.27 -4.51
CA GLY A 142 -16.50 9.18 -5.66
C GLY A 142 -17.79 9.41 -6.44
N GLY A 143 -18.96 9.24 -5.83
CA GLY A 143 -20.22 9.73 -6.38
C GLY A 143 -20.32 11.24 -6.24
N ASP A 144 -20.83 11.91 -7.27
CA ASP A 144 -21.05 13.36 -7.26
C ASP A 144 -22.47 13.66 -6.80
N VAL A 145 -22.61 14.50 -5.78
CA VAL A 145 -23.91 15.05 -5.38
C VAL A 145 -24.28 16.12 -6.38
N PHE A 146 -25.49 16.06 -6.93
CA PHE A 146 -26.07 17.13 -7.73
C PHE A 146 -27.27 17.71 -6.98
N VAL A 147 -27.41 19.03 -7.10
CA VAL A 147 -28.58 19.78 -6.63
C VAL A 147 -29.22 20.40 -7.86
N GLU A 148 -30.42 19.94 -8.20
CA GLU A 148 -31.26 20.54 -9.24
C GLU A 148 -32.27 21.47 -8.54
N SER A 149 -32.12 22.77 -8.71
CA SER A 149 -33.14 23.76 -8.34
C SER A 149 -34.05 23.98 -9.54
N SER A 150 -35.36 23.73 -9.40
CA SER A 150 -36.36 24.02 -10.43
C SER A 150 -36.72 25.50 -10.41
N ALA A 151 -35.76 26.35 -10.75
CA ALA A 151 -36.00 27.77 -10.98
C ALA A 151 -36.37 28.00 -12.45
N ASP A 152 -37.51 27.43 -12.87
CA ASP A 152 -38.25 27.86 -14.08
C ASP A 152 -39.24 28.99 -13.74
N ILE A 153 -38.97 29.76 -12.67
CA ILE A 153 -39.88 30.76 -12.08
C ILE A 153 -39.99 32.05 -12.92
N LEU A 154 -39.26 32.20 -14.03
CA LEU A 154 -39.30 33.42 -14.85
C LEU A 154 -39.51 33.18 -16.36
N GLY A 155 -40.10 32.03 -16.72
CA GLY A 155 -40.36 31.67 -18.11
C GLY A 155 -41.84 31.60 -18.46
N ASP A 156 -42.63 32.61 -18.11
CA ASP A 156 -43.87 32.93 -18.83
C ASP A 156 -44.01 34.46 -18.82
N ASP A 157 -43.37 35.08 -19.83
CA ASP A 157 -43.86 36.20 -20.62
C ASP A 157 -44.89 37.12 -19.95
N GLU A 158 -44.45 38.32 -19.51
CA GLU A 158 -45.14 39.63 -19.66
C GLU A 158 -44.78 40.69 -18.59
N PHE A 159 -44.07 40.38 -17.50
CA PHE A 159 -43.93 41.36 -16.40
C PHE A 159 -42.74 42.33 -16.46
N PHE A 160 -41.74 42.12 -17.33
CA PHE A 160 -40.55 42.99 -17.41
C PHE A 160 -40.27 43.53 -18.81
N ASP A 161 -41.20 44.34 -19.33
CA ASP A 161 -40.94 45.31 -20.41
C ASP A 161 -40.92 46.75 -19.86
N SER A 162 -40.30 46.94 -18.69
CA SER A 162 -40.02 48.27 -18.14
C SER A 162 -38.52 48.51 -18.13
N GLY A 163 -38.07 49.30 -19.11
CA GLY A 163 -36.67 49.61 -19.37
C GLY A 163 -35.98 50.39 -18.24
N GLY A 164 -35.49 49.67 -17.24
CA GLY A 164 -34.58 50.18 -16.22
C GLY A 164 -33.53 49.13 -15.90
N GLU A 165 -32.29 49.43 -16.30
CA GLU A 165 -30.99 48.86 -15.89
C GLU A 165 -30.95 47.41 -15.36
N PRO A 166 -30.17 46.49 -15.97
CA PRO A 166 -30.04 45.11 -15.52
C PRO A 166 -29.38 45.03 -14.13
N PHE A 167 -30.19 45.09 -13.06
CA PHE A 167 -29.72 45.03 -11.67
C PHE A 167 -29.42 43.59 -11.20
N PHE A 168 -29.85 42.58 -11.96
CA PHE A 168 -29.57 41.16 -11.70
C PHE A 168 -29.00 40.46 -12.94
N ASP A 169 -27.80 40.87 -13.36
CA ASP A 169 -26.97 40.16 -14.34
C ASP A 169 -26.29 38.94 -13.69
N GLY A 170 -27.07 37.89 -13.39
CA GLY A 170 -26.47 36.65 -12.88
C GLY A 170 -27.38 35.68 -12.11
N VAL A 171 -28.65 35.48 -12.51
CA VAL A 171 -29.37 34.27 -12.07
C VAL A 171 -28.91 33.10 -12.94
N VAL A 172 -27.72 32.59 -12.64
CA VAL A 172 -27.16 31.39 -13.29
C VAL A 172 -27.88 30.18 -12.69
N SER A 173 -28.61 29.43 -13.50
CA SER A 173 -29.03 28.05 -13.19
C SER A 173 -27.78 27.18 -13.06
N GLY A 174 -27.12 27.29 -11.91
CA GLY A 174 -25.87 26.59 -11.63
C GLY A 174 -26.17 25.19 -11.13
N SER A 175 -25.95 24.18 -11.97
CA SER A 175 -25.82 22.80 -11.50
C SER A 175 -24.51 22.68 -10.71
N GLY A 176 -24.58 22.89 -9.40
CA GLY A 176 -23.45 22.68 -8.50
C GLY A 176 -23.27 21.18 -8.22
N SER A 177 -22.09 20.63 -8.50
CA SER A 177 -21.72 19.28 -8.05
C SER A 177 -20.90 19.36 -6.77
N VAL A 178 -21.37 18.77 -5.68
CA VAL A 178 -20.64 18.73 -4.40
C VAL A 178 -19.87 17.42 -4.30
N GLY A 179 -18.54 17.52 -4.40
CA GLY A 179 -17.60 16.40 -4.33
C GLY A 179 -17.00 16.19 -2.94
N LEU A 180 -17.79 16.26 -1.85
CA LEU A 180 -17.22 16.04 -0.52
C LEU A 180 -16.96 14.55 -0.32
N LEU A 181 -15.69 14.15 -0.31
CA LEU A 181 -15.26 12.77 -0.04
C LEU A 181 -15.12 12.58 1.48
N PRO A 182 -16.07 11.94 2.18
CA PRO A 182 -15.91 11.60 3.59
C PRO A 182 -14.87 10.50 3.75
N LEU A 183 -13.59 10.89 3.85
CA LEU A 183 -12.48 9.93 3.81
C LEU A 183 -12.50 8.93 4.97
N THR A 184 -13.18 9.20 6.08
CA THR A 184 -13.39 8.19 7.13
C THR A 184 -14.17 6.99 6.59
N LEU A 185 -15.26 7.24 5.85
CA LEU A 185 -16.06 6.21 5.21
C LEU A 185 -15.23 5.51 4.13
N THR A 186 -14.50 6.28 3.30
CA THR A 186 -13.60 5.75 2.26
C THR A 186 -12.56 4.80 2.87
N PHE A 187 -11.81 5.22 3.90
CA PHE A 187 -10.79 4.41 4.55
C PHE A 187 -11.38 3.19 5.28
N THR A 188 -12.56 3.34 5.89
CA THR A 188 -13.27 2.22 6.53
C THR A 188 -13.65 1.16 5.51
N GLY A 189 -14.23 1.58 4.38
CA GLY A 189 -14.55 0.69 3.26
C GLY A 189 -13.30 0.03 2.68
N LEU A 190 -12.27 0.82 2.33
CA LEU A 190 -11.01 0.32 1.79
C LEU A 190 -10.36 -0.71 2.72
N GLY A 191 -10.24 -0.39 4.00
CA GLY A 191 -9.61 -1.23 5.02
C GLY A 191 -10.34 -2.55 5.22
N LEU A 192 -11.67 -2.51 5.35
CA LEU A 192 -12.46 -3.71 5.57
C LEU A 192 -12.53 -4.59 4.32
N LEU A 193 -12.75 -3.99 3.15
CA LEU A 193 -12.73 -4.69 1.86
C LEU A 193 -11.38 -5.36 1.64
N ALA A 194 -10.28 -4.62 1.85
CA ALA A 194 -8.92 -5.14 1.74
C ALA A 194 -8.67 -6.31 2.69
N TRP A 195 -9.01 -6.16 3.97
CA TRP A 195 -8.81 -7.18 4.98
C TRP A 195 -9.59 -8.47 4.68
N LEU A 196 -10.87 -8.36 4.33
CA LEU A 196 -11.72 -9.51 3.99
C LEU A 196 -11.24 -10.18 2.69
N PHE A 197 -10.85 -9.40 1.68
CA PHE A 197 -10.29 -9.94 0.45
C PHE A 197 -8.99 -10.72 0.74
N LEU A 198 -8.06 -10.15 1.50
CA LEU A 198 -6.82 -10.82 1.96
C LEU A 198 -7.13 -12.11 2.72
N ARG A 199 -8.10 -12.07 3.64
CA ARG A 199 -8.51 -13.25 4.41
C ARG A 199 -9.05 -14.34 3.50
N SER A 200 -9.87 -13.98 2.50
CA SER A 200 -10.42 -14.94 1.53
C SER A 200 -9.32 -15.58 0.68
N LEU A 201 -8.33 -14.80 0.23
CA LEU A 201 -7.19 -15.31 -0.54
C LEU A 201 -6.35 -16.29 0.27
N ARG A 202 -6.10 -15.97 1.55
CA ARG A 202 -5.37 -16.86 2.47
C ARG A 202 -6.10 -18.17 2.70
N ALA A 203 -7.41 -18.11 2.96
CA ALA A 203 -8.22 -19.30 3.25
C ALA A 203 -8.26 -20.29 2.08
N ARG A 204 -8.16 -19.80 0.84
CA ARG A 204 -8.23 -20.62 -0.37
C ARG A 204 -6.87 -21.08 -0.91
N GLY A 205 -5.77 -20.60 -0.34
CA GLY A 205 -4.43 -20.90 -0.87
C GLY A 205 -4.24 -20.44 -2.32
N VAL A 206 -4.84 -19.30 -2.71
CA VAL A 206 -4.72 -18.81 -4.08
C VAL A 206 -3.27 -18.36 -4.33
N HIS A 207 -2.58 -19.07 -5.22
CA HIS A 207 -1.18 -18.82 -5.54
C HIS A 207 -0.97 -18.11 -6.89
N GLY A 208 -1.97 -18.11 -7.77
CA GLY A 208 -1.89 -17.55 -9.12
C GLY A 208 -2.30 -16.07 -9.20
N GLY A 209 -1.57 -15.28 -10.00
CA GLY A 209 -1.93 -13.89 -10.30
C GLY A 209 -3.27 -13.77 -11.05
N ARG A 210 -3.56 -14.69 -11.98
CA ARG A 210 -4.84 -14.74 -12.72
C ARG A 210 -6.04 -14.93 -11.79
N ASP A 211 -5.93 -15.84 -10.82
CA ASP A 211 -7.02 -16.11 -9.87
C ASP A 211 -7.29 -14.90 -8.97
N LEU A 212 -6.24 -14.19 -8.58
CA LEU A 212 -6.36 -12.95 -7.82
C LEU A 212 -7.04 -11.85 -8.64
N LEU A 213 -6.67 -11.68 -9.91
CA LEU A 213 -7.33 -10.73 -10.82
C LEU A 213 -8.81 -11.07 -11.04
N LEU A 214 -9.13 -12.35 -11.26
CA LEU A 214 -10.51 -12.80 -11.42
C LEU A 214 -11.32 -12.60 -10.13
N GLN A 215 -10.76 -12.89 -8.96
CA GLN A 215 -11.44 -12.63 -7.69
C GLN A 215 -11.59 -11.13 -7.43
N GLY A 216 -10.60 -10.32 -7.81
CA GLY A 216 -10.65 -8.86 -7.76
C GLY A 216 -11.77 -8.30 -8.64
N ALA A 217 -11.88 -8.79 -9.87
CA ALA A 217 -12.94 -8.42 -10.81
C ALA A 217 -14.33 -8.78 -10.26
N ARG A 218 -14.53 -9.99 -9.72
CA ARG A 218 -15.81 -10.37 -9.07
C ARG A 218 -16.15 -9.45 -7.90
N THR A 219 -15.17 -9.17 -7.04
CA THR A 219 -15.36 -8.31 -5.86
C THR A 219 -15.72 -6.89 -6.29
N THR A 220 -15.07 -6.38 -7.33
CA THR A 220 -15.35 -5.06 -7.93
C THR A 220 -16.76 -4.99 -8.51
N LEU A 221 -17.17 -6.00 -9.30
CA LEU A 221 -18.52 -6.05 -9.88
C LEU A 221 -19.59 -6.10 -8.79
N VAL A 222 -19.42 -6.97 -7.78
CA VAL A 222 -20.39 -7.06 -6.68
C VAL A 222 -20.43 -5.76 -5.87
N PHE A 223 -19.27 -5.15 -5.60
CA PHE A 223 -19.18 -3.86 -4.93
C PHE A 223 -19.96 -2.78 -5.71
N ALA A 224 -19.71 -2.63 -7.01
CA ALA A 224 -20.43 -1.66 -7.84
C ALA A 224 -21.96 -1.90 -7.87
N VAL A 225 -22.39 -3.16 -8.00
CA VAL A 225 -23.82 -3.51 -7.98
C VAL A 225 -24.50 -3.14 -6.66
N LEU A 226 -23.81 -3.24 -5.52
CA LEU A 226 -24.35 -2.83 -4.22
C LEU A 226 -24.56 -1.31 -4.09
N PHE A 227 -23.82 -0.50 -4.86
CA PHE A 227 -24.00 0.96 -4.88
C PHE A 227 -25.15 1.42 -5.79
N LEU A 228 -25.60 0.60 -6.73
CA LEU A 228 -26.74 0.93 -7.59
C LEU A 228 -28.02 1.26 -6.79
N PRO A 229 -28.50 0.41 -5.85
CA PRO A 229 -29.68 0.74 -5.05
C PRO A 229 -29.44 1.94 -4.13
N LEU A 230 -28.21 2.11 -3.62
CA LEU A 230 -27.86 3.27 -2.77
C LEU A 230 -27.96 4.58 -3.55
N ALA A 231 -27.41 4.65 -4.76
CA ALA A 231 -27.52 5.83 -5.61
C ALA A 231 -28.98 6.10 -6.00
N LEU A 232 -29.78 5.06 -6.26
CA LEU A 232 -31.22 5.22 -6.53
C LEU A 232 -31.99 5.74 -5.30
N LEU A 233 -31.66 5.27 -4.09
CA LEU A 233 -32.26 5.75 -2.84
C LEU A 233 -31.97 7.24 -2.58
N THR A 234 -30.83 7.76 -3.09
CA THR A 234 -30.50 9.18 -2.95
C THR A 234 -31.30 10.09 -3.88
N ARG A 235 -31.97 9.58 -4.92
CA ARG A 235 -32.82 10.39 -5.80
C ARG A 235 -34.13 10.68 -5.09
N TYR A 236 -34.08 11.61 -4.16
CA TYR A 236 -35.23 12.06 -3.39
C TYR A 236 -35.79 13.37 -3.99
N ARG A 237 -37.12 13.44 -4.13
CA ARG A 237 -37.84 14.67 -4.47
C ARG A 237 -38.45 15.20 -3.18
N ILE A 238 -38.13 16.43 -2.82
CA ILE A 238 -38.61 17.03 -1.57
C ILE A 238 -39.96 17.68 -1.91
N ASP A 239 -41.04 16.90 -1.81
CA ASP A 239 -42.36 17.31 -2.32
C ASP A 239 -43.06 18.38 -1.44
N GLU A 240 -42.59 18.62 -0.22
CA GLU A 240 -43.17 19.60 0.72
C GLU A 240 -42.05 20.19 1.59
N VAL A 241 -41.46 21.30 1.17
CA VAL A 241 -40.73 22.17 2.10
C VAL A 241 -41.52 23.45 2.23
N ASP A 242 -41.80 23.86 3.47
CA ASP A 242 -42.39 25.15 3.78
C ASP A 242 -41.70 26.25 2.98
N ALA A 243 -42.48 27.19 2.45
CA ALA A 243 -42.10 28.21 1.46
C ALA A 243 -40.91 29.13 1.85
N GLU A 244 -40.30 28.89 3.01
CA GLU A 244 -39.12 29.57 3.53
C GLU A 244 -37.80 29.04 2.92
N PHE A 245 -37.80 27.83 2.36
CA PHE A 245 -36.66 27.30 1.63
C PHE A 245 -36.88 27.49 0.12
N ALA A 246 -35.93 28.18 -0.54
CA ALA A 246 -35.92 28.28 -2.01
C ALA A 246 -36.09 26.88 -2.64
N PRO A 247 -36.82 26.75 -3.77
CA PRO A 247 -37.27 25.45 -4.30
C PRO A 247 -36.10 24.60 -4.81
N ILE A 248 -35.48 23.86 -3.90
CA ILE A 248 -34.58 22.75 -4.22
C ILE A 248 -35.47 21.56 -4.59
N ASP A 249 -35.76 21.39 -5.88
CA ASP A 249 -36.66 20.34 -6.38
C ASP A 249 -36.06 18.94 -6.15
N ARG A 250 -34.72 18.83 -6.28
CA ARG A 250 -34.06 17.53 -6.20
C ARG A 250 -32.63 17.61 -5.72
N VAL A 251 -32.34 16.85 -4.66
CA VAL A 251 -30.98 16.53 -4.22
C VAL A 251 -30.77 15.05 -4.46
N GLY A 252 -29.66 14.68 -5.09
CA GLY A 252 -29.31 13.27 -5.26
C GLY A 252 -27.87 13.06 -5.65
N VAL A 253 -27.44 11.79 -5.70
CA VAL A 253 -26.12 11.42 -6.18
C VAL A 253 -26.23 10.84 -7.58
N SER A 254 -25.33 11.24 -8.49
CA SER A 254 -25.33 10.72 -9.85
C SER A 254 -25.00 9.23 -9.83
N VAL A 255 -25.90 8.43 -10.42
CA VAL A 255 -25.76 6.97 -10.50
C VAL A 255 -24.50 6.60 -11.29
N TRP A 256 -24.21 7.32 -12.38
CA TRP A 256 -23.07 7.04 -13.23
C TRP A 256 -21.75 7.36 -12.54
N SER A 257 -21.61 8.52 -11.91
CA SER A 257 -20.38 8.85 -11.19
C SER A 257 -20.17 7.94 -10.00
N THR A 258 -21.23 7.59 -9.25
CA THR A 258 -21.14 6.62 -8.15
C THR A 258 -20.67 5.25 -8.62
N LEU A 259 -21.20 4.75 -9.76
CA LEU A 259 -20.79 3.45 -10.29
C LEU A 259 -19.34 3.46 -10.78
N ILE A 260 -18.93 4.51 -11.50
CA ILE A 260 -17.54 4.68 -11.97
C ILE A 260 -16.60 4.77 -10.77
N GLY A 261 -16.95 5.61 -9.79
CA GLY A 261 -16.24 5.78 -8.53
C GLY A 261 -16.10 4.46 -7.77
N ALA A 262 -17.18 3.71 -7.58
CA ALA A 262 -17.17 2.42 -6.90
C ALA A 262 -16.29 1.38 -7.62
N VAL A 263 -16.28 1.37 -8.95
CA VAL A 263 -15.39 0.50 -9.75
C VAL A 263 -13.93 0.91 -9.54
N LEU A 264 -13.60 2.20 -9.69
CA LEU A 264 -12.24 2.72 -9.47
C LEU A 264 -11.76 2.45 -8.04
N PHE A 265 -12.63 2.65 -7.05
CA PHE A 265 -12.38 2.38 -5.64
C PHE A 265 -12.03 0.90 -5.41
N ALA A 266 -12.84 -0.04 -5.91
CA ALA A 266 -12.59 -1.46 -5.70
C ALA A 266 -11.36 -1.95 -6.48
N VAL A 267 -11.11 -1.42 -7.69
CA VAL A 267 -9.86 -1.68 -8.45
C VAL A 267 -8.64 -1.15 -7.70
N ALA A 268 -8.70 0.07 -7.18
CA ALA A 268 -7.62 0.66 -6.38
C ALA A 268 -7.38 -0.17 -5.11
N THR A 269 -8.44 -0.58 -4.41
CA THR A 269 -8.34 -1.43 -3.21
C THR A 269 -7.67 -2.75 -3.51
N THR A 270 -8.15 -3.46 -4.54
CA THR A 270 -7.62 -4.78 -4.92
C THR A 270 -6.19 -4.68 -5.44
N GLY A 271 -5.85 -3.62 -6.17
CA GLY A 271 -4.49 -3.28 -6.60
C GLY A 271 -3.56 -3.00 -5.41
N LEU A 272 -3.99 -2.21 -4.43
CA LEU A 272 -3.24 -1.96 -3.20
C LEU A 272 -3.04 -3.25 -2.41
N VAL A 273 -4.08 -4.05 -2.24
CA VAL A 273 -3.99 -5.35 -1.58
C VAL A 273 -3.00 -6.25 -2.28
N TRP A 274 -3.06 -6.32 -3.60
CA TRP A 274 -2.12 -7.08 -4.40
C TRP A 274 -0.68 -6.60 -4.18
N LEU A 275 -0.46 -5.28 -4.19
CA LEU A 275 0.82 -4.64 -3.92
C LEU A 275 1.34 -4.92 -2.50
N PHE A 276 0.48 -5.00 -1.48
CA PHE A 276 0.89 -5.25 -0.10
C PHE A 276 0.94 -6.74 0.28
N SER A 277 0.24 -7.62 -0.44
CA SER A 277 0.09 -9.03 -0.08
C SER A 277 1.40 -9.83 -0.15
N ARG A 278 1.91 -10.35 0.99
CA ARG A 278 3.15 -11.15 1.00
C ARG A 278 3.07 -12.43 0.15
N GLN A 279 1.85 -12.93 -0.09
CA GLN A 279 1.60 -14.17 -0.83
C GLN A 279 1.88 -14.07 -2.33
N THR A 280 1.83 -12.88 -2.93
CA THR A 280 2.10 -12.71 -4.37
C THR A 280 3.58 -12.76 -4.74
N ARG A 281 4.49 -12.98 -3.78
CA ARG A 281 5.95 -13.01 -4.02
C ARG A 281 6.39 -14.05 -5.05
N GLY A 282 5.69 -15.17 -5.17
CA GLY A 282 6.08 -16.27 -6.09
C GLY A 282 5.58 -16.12 -7.53
N GLY A 283 4.57 -15.28 -7.78
CA GLY A 283 3.88 -15.22 -9.09
C GLY A 283 4.09 -13.93 -9.87
N LEU A 284 4.85 -12.98 -9.34
CA LEU A 284 5.06 -11.67 -9.97
C LEU A 284 6.20 -11.72 -11.00
N PRO A 285 6.03 -11.10 -12.18
CA PRO A 285 7.14 -10.80 -13.06
C PRO A 285 8.25 -10.08 -12.28
N ALA A 286 9.51 -10.47 -12.49
CA ALA A 286 10.66 -9.95 -11.72
C ALA A 286 10.72 -8.41 -11.66
N ARG A 287 10.30 -7.73 -12.75
CA ARG A 287 10.21 -6.26 -12.81
C ARG A 287 9.21 -5.69 -11.80
N LEU A 288 8.01 -6.27 -11.71
CA LEU A 288 6.97 -5.82 -10.78
C LEU A 288 7.33 -6.16 -9.32
N ALA A 289 7.96 -7.31 -9.09
CA ALA A 289 8.48 -7.66 -7.78
C ALA A 289 9.55 -6.65 -7.31
N ALA A 290 10.42 -6.19 -8.22
CA ALA A 290 11.42 -5.17 -7.92
C ALA A 290 10.78 -3.81 -7.61
N VAL A 291 9.82 -3.34 -8.41
CA VAL A 291 9.10 -2.07 -8.14
C VAL A 291 8.38 -2.14 -6.80
N ARG A 292 7.66 -3.24 -6.55
CA ARG A 292 6.95 -3.48 -5.30
C ARG A 292 7.90 -3.43 -4.10
N ALA A 293 9.04 -4.10 -4.18
CA ALA A 293 10.03 -4.11 -3.10
C ALA A 293 10.54 -2.69 -2.77
N GLN A 294 10.60 -1.81 -3.78
CA GLN A 294 11.04 -0.43 -3.62
C GLN A 294 9.93 0.52 -3.14
N ALA A 295 8.67 0.27 -3.52
CA ALA A 295 7.54 1.17 -3.22
C ALA A 295 6.82 0.84 -1.90
N VAL A 296 6.75 -0.43 -1.50
CA VAL A 296 5.90 -0.84 -0.36
C VAL A 296 6.40 -0.28 0.97
N ALA A 297 7.70 -0.33 1.24
CA ALA A 297 8.27 0.16 2.48
C ALA A 297 8.04 1.68 2.69
N PRO A 298 8.35 2.56 1.71
CA PRO A 298 8.11 3.99 1.89
C PRO A 298 6.62 4.34 1.92
N LEU A 299 5.76 3.64 1.16
CA LEU A 299 4.31 3.83 1.24
C LEU A 299 3.75 3.45 2.62
N LEU A 300 4.21 2.35 3.23
CA LEU A 300 3.83 2.00 4.60
C LEU A 300 4.31 3.06 5.60
N GLY A 301 5.47 3.67 5.35
CA GLY A 301 5.94 4.81 6.12
C GLY A 301 4.99 6.00 6.02
N ALA A 302 4.58 6.37 4.80
CA ALA A 302 3.63 7.46 4.58
C ALA A 302 2.27 7.18 5.25
N LEU A 303 1.76 5.95 5.15
CA LEU A 303 0.54 5.53 5.85
C LEU A 303 0.68 5.63 7.38
N ALA A 304 1.86 5.36 7.94
CA ALA A 304 2.09 5.52 9.37
C ALA A 304 2.05 7.00 9.80
N VAL A 305 2.54 7.92 8.95
CA VAL A 305 2.43 9.37 9.18
C VAL A 305 0.97 9.82 9.16
N LEU A 306 0.20 9.33 8.20
CA LEU A 306 -1.24 9.61 8.14
C LEU A 306 -2.00 9.07 9.35
N ALA A 307 -1.67 7.86 9.79
CA ALA A 307 -2.25 7.28 11.00
C ALA A 307 -1.92 8.10 12.26
N ALA A 308 -0.72 8.68 12.34
CA ALA A 308 -0.37 9.61 13.42
C ALA A 308 -1.16 10.93 13.33
N GLY A 309 -1.39 11.45 12.12
CA GLY A 309 -2.28 12.59 11.89
C GLY A 309 -3.70 12.31 12.40
N LEU A 310 -4.23 11.13 12.13
CA LEU A 310 -5.53 10.69 12.64
C LEU A 310 -5.57 10.67 14.19
N LEU A 311 -4.51 10.18 14.84
CA LEU A 311 -4.41 10.24 16.30
C LEU A 311 -4.37 11.69 16.81
N GLY A 312 -3.69 12.60 16.10
CA GLY A 312 -3.68 14.02 16.40
C GLY A 312 -5.08 14.64 16.34
N VAL A 313 -5.84 14.33 15.29
CA VAL A 313 -7.24 14.78 15.13
C VAL A 313 -8.12 14.24 16.24
N VAL A 314 -7.99 12.95 16.58
CA VAL A 314 -8.73 12.36 17.71
C VAL A 314 -8.37 13.07 19.01
N ALA A 315 -7.09 13.35 19.26
CA ALA A 315 -6.67 14.05 20.48
C ALA A 315 -7.19 15.49 20.54
N PHE A 316 -7.10 16.24 19.43
CA PHE A 316 -7.65 17.59 19.31
C PHE A 316 -9.15 17.59 19.58
N LEU A 317 -9.88 16.62 19.03
CA LEU A 317 -11.33 16.52 19.22
C LEU A 317 -11.71 16.10 20.63
N VAL A 318 -10.96 15.19 21.27
CA VAL A 318 -11.16 14.90 22.69
C VAL A 318 -10.98 16.16 23.54
N CYS A 319 -10.00 17.00 23.22
CA CYS A 319 -9.82 18.28 23.91
C CYS A 319 -10.98 19.25 23.62
N SER A 320 -11.43 19.34 22.36
CA SER A 320 -12.56 20.19 21.95
C SER A 320 -13.87 19.79 22.63
N LEU A 321 -14.16 18.48 22.72
CA LEU A 321 -15.34 17.94 23.39
C LEU A 321 -15.37 18.23 24.90
N VAL A 322 -14.19 18.40 25.53
CA VAL A 322 -14.10 18.80 26.94
C VAL A 322 -14.39 20.28 27.11
N GLN A 323 -14.07 21.12 26.12
CA GLN A 323 -14.20 22.58 26.20
C GLN A 323 -15.56 23.10 25.73
N ASN A 324 -16.19 22.44 24.77
CA ASN A 324 -17.43 22.90 24.15
C ASN A 324 -18.67 22.18 24.70
N ASP A 325 -19.79 22.91 24.79
CA ASP A 325 -21.07 22.36 25.24
C ASP A 325 -21.81 21.57 24.14
N GLU A 326 -21.51 21.83 22.86
CA GLU A 326 -22.13 21.19 21.68
C GLU A 326 -21.50 19.83 21.32
N ARG A 327 -21.44 18.91 22.29
CA ARG A 327 -20.67 17.67 22.17
C ARG A 327 -21.18 16.70 21.10
N VAL A 328 -22.48 16.68 20.82
CA VAL A 328 -23.11 15.65 19.97
C VAL A 328 -22.86 15.93 18.49
N ALA A 329 -23.08 17.18 18.04
CA ALA A 329 -22.84 17.57 16.65
C ALA A 329 -21.36 17.46 16.28
N GLN A 330 -20.45 17.87 17.18
CA GLN A 330 -19.01 17.74 16.98
C GLN A 330 -18.55 16.28 16.83
N LEU A 331 -19.19 15.33 17.54
CA LEU A 331 -18.95 13.90 17.34
C LEU A 331 -19.41 13.42 15.95
N GLY A 332 -20.51 13.96 15.42
CA GLY A 332 -20.96 13.67 14.05
C GLY A 332 -19.96 14.15 13.00
N VAL A 333 -19.50 15.40 13.13
CA VAL A 333 -18.43 15.98 12.28
C VAL A 333 -17.16 15.14 12.39
N LEU A 334 -16.78 14.70 13.59
CA LEU A 334 -15.63 13.82 13.80
C LEU A 334 -15.78 12.51 13.03
N VAL A 335 -16.90 11.81 13.18
CA VAL A 335 -17.11 10.49 12.56
C VAL A 335 -17.01 10.55 11.03
N LEU A 336 -17.51 11.61 10.40
CA LEU A 336 -17.50 11.78 8.94
C LEU A 336 -16.26 12.50 8.42
N GLY A 337 -15.70 13.41 9.22
CA GLY A 337 -14.63 14.33 8.84
C GLY A 337 -13.23 13.94 9.33
N ALA A 338 -13.07 12.98 10.25
CA ALA A 338 -11.75 12.68 10.84
C ALA A 338 -10.67 12.33 9.82
N GLY A 339 -11.02 11.65 8.73
CA GLY A 339 -10.10 11.29 7.65
C GLY A 339 -9.63 12.52 6.89
N ASN A 340 -10.54 13.45 6.60
CA ASN A 340 -10.23 14.73 5.96
C ASN A 340 -9.39 15.60 6.91
N GLY A 341 -9.80 15.70 8.18
CA GLY A 341 -9.06 16.37 9.22
C GLY A 341 -7.66 15.79 9.43
N ALA A 342 -7.49 14.47 9.28
CA ALA A 342 -6.18 13.82 9.46
C ALA A 342 -5.21 14.21 8.34
N LEU A 343 -5.69 14.26 7.10
CA LEU A 343 -4.88 14.75 5.98
C LEU A 343 -4.62 16.25 6.10
N ALA A 344 -5.67 17.03 6.36
CA ALA A 344 -5.58 18.48 6.50
C ALA A 344 -4.62 18.86 7.64
N SER A 345 -4.69 18.20 8.80
CA SER A 345 -3.78 18.45 9.92
C SER A 345 -2.34 18.10 9.58
N VAL A 346 -2.06 17.01 8.86
CA VAL A 346 -0.71 16.66 8.42
C VAL A 346 -0.16 17.69 7.42
N LEU A 347 -0.97 18.12 6.45
CA LEU A 347 -0.59 19.14 5.46
C LEU A 347 -0.35 20.51 6.12
N TRP A 348 -1.27 20.93 6.98
CA TRP A 348 -1.15 22.18 7.72
C TRP A 348 0.04 22.16 8.68
N SER A 349 0.28 21.06 9.40
CA SER A 349 1.47 20.88 10.25
C SER A 349 2.77 20.89 9.44
N ALA A 350 2.72 20.54 8.15
CA ALA A 350 3.87 20.64 7.25
C ALA A 350 4.11 22.08 6.75
N GLY A 351 3.26 23.04 7.13
CA GLY A 351 3.32 24.43 6.71
C GLY A 351 2.65 24.70 5.35
N VAL A 352 1.78 23.82 4.88
CA VAL A 352 1.02 24.04 3.64
C VAL A 352 -0.12 25.02 3.96
N PRO A 353 -0.20 26.17 3.27
CA PRO A 353 -1.25 27.14 3.52
C PRO A 353 -2.60 26.56 3.10
N LEU A 354 -3.62 26.86 3.90
CA LEU A 354 -5.01 26.55 3.60
C LEU A 354 -5.62 27.74 2.85
N GLY A 355 -5.97 27.54 1.58
CA GLY A 355 -6.76 28.52 0.84
C GLY A 355 -8.18 28.53 1.39
N THR A 356 -8.69 29.72 1.69
CA THR A 356 -10.03 29.93 2.25
C THR A 356 -10.75 30.97 1.42
N ASP A 357 -11.47 30.54 0.38
CA ASP A 357 -12.11 31.49 -0.54
C ASP A 357 -13.30 32.22 0.12
N THR A 358 -13.74 31.76 1.30
CA THR A 358 -15.00 32.17 1.95
C THR A 358 -14.89 32.35 3.48
N GLY A 359 -13.67 32.35 4.05
CA GLY A 359 -13.44 32.48 5.49
C GLY A 359 -13.75 31.20 6.32
N LEU A 360 -13.08 31.03 7.46
CA LEU A 360 -13.21 29.84 8.35
C LEU A 360 -14.31 29.94 9.41
N GLY A 361 -15.22 30.92 9.30
CA GLY A 361 -16.19 31.26 10.36
C GLY A 361 -17.06 30.08 10.84
N GLY A 362 -17.31 29.08 9.99
CA GLY A 362 -18.05 27.86 10.36
C GLY A 362 -17.38 26.96 11.41
N LEU A 363 -16.08 27.12 11.67
CA LEU A 363 -15.36 26.40 12.74
C LEU A 363 -15.35 27.17 14.07
N GLY A 364 -16.07 28.29 14.18
CA GLY A 364 -16.06 29.14 15.37
C GLY A 364 -14.75 29.89 15.59
N ILE A 365 -13.89 29.94 14.56
CA ILE A 365 -12.62 30.66 14.60
C ILE A 365 -12.81 31.97 13.80
N ASP A 366 -13.01 33.08 14.51
CA ASP A 366 -13.15 34.42 13.94
C ASP A 366 -11.78 35.00 13.58
N LEU A 367 -11.14 34.42 12.56
CA LEU A 367 -9.95 34.98 11.92
C LEU A 367 -10.44 36.07 10.98
N GLY A 368 -10.29 37.34 11.38
CA GLY A 368 -10.83 38.52 10.69
C GLY A 368 -10.85 38.40 9.15
N ALA A 369 -11.97 38.81 8.57
CA ALA A 369 -12.50 38.47 7.23
C ALA A 369 -11.68 38.85 5.98
N THR A 370 -10.36 39.01 6.05
CA THR A 370 -9.55 39.52 4.92
C THR A 370 -8.33 38.68 4.54
N ALA A 371 -8.10 37.53 5.18
CA ALA A 371 -6.97 36.67 4.80
C ALA A 371 -7.39 35.65 3.72
N ASP A 372 -6.94 35.85 2.48
CA ASP A 372 -7.17 34.92 1.34
C ASP A 372 -6.56 33.52 1.58
N SER A 373 -5.65 33.40 2.55
CA SER A 373 -5.08 32.13 2.97
C SER A 373 -4.80 32.14 4.47
N VAL A 374 -5.09 31.03 5.12
CA VAL A 374 -4.75 30.81 6.53
C VAL A 374 -3.55 29.87 6.59
N ASP A 375 -2.43 30.39 7.06
CA ASP A 375 -1.20 29.61 7.22
C ASP A 375 -0.93 29.30 8.70
N LEU A 376 0.12 28.51 8.94
CA LEU A 376 0.54 28.17 10.30
C LEU A 376 0.92 29.44 11.09
N PHE A 377 1.48 30.46 10.43
CA PHE A 377 1.97 31.66 11.09
C PHE A 377 0.83 32.47 11.69
N THR A 378 -0.30 32.57 10.98
CA THR A 378 -1.51 33.25 11.44
C THR A 378 -1.96 32.71 12.80
N PHE A 379 -1.99 31.37 12.96
CA PHE A 379 -2.36 30.74 14.23
C PHE A 379 -1.27 30.83 15.31
N THR A 380 0.00 30.89 14.93
CA THR A 380 1.09 31.02 15.92
C THR A 380 1.17 32.40 16.55
N GLU A 381 0.64 33.43 15.88
CA GLU A 381 0.49 34.77 16.47
C GLU A 381 -0.54 34.76 17.60
N GLU A 382 -1.60 33.96 17.48
CA GLU A 382 -2.64 33.81 18.50
C GLU A 382 -2.22 32.86 19.62
N SER A 383 -1.55 31.75 19.29
CA SER A 383 -1.12 30.75 20.27
C SER A 383 0.21 30.10 19.94
N ALA A 384 1.20 30.30 20.81
CA ALA A 384 2.52 29.67 20.68
C ALA A 384 2.47 28.12 20.72
N TRP A 385 1.42 27.52 21.29
CA TRP A 385 1.25 26.07 21.34
C TRP A 385 1.10 25.43 19.95
N VAL A 386 0.67 26.21 18.96
CA VAL A 386 0.53 25.76 17.57
C VAL A 386 1.86 25.32 16.97
N TRP A 387 3.00 25.87 17.44
CA TRP A 387 4.33 25.42 17.03
C TRP A 387 4.62 23.95 17.39
N LEU A 388 3.86 23.34 18.29
CA LEU A 388 4.00 21.91 18.57
C LEU A 388 3.58 21.04 17.38
N ALA A 389 2.68 21.50 16.51
CA ALA A 389 2.20 20.72 15.37
C ALA A 389 3.34 20.30 14.40
N PRO A 390 4.17 21.21 13.84
CA PRO A 390 5.31 20.83 13.00
C PRO A 390 6.36 20.03 13.77
N VAL A 391 6.55 20.28 15.08
CA VAL A 391 7.50 19.53 15.92
C VAL A 391 7.05 18.08 16.07
N VAL A 392 5.77 17.85 16.39
CA VAL A 392 5.20 16.50 16.51
C VAL A 392 5.24 15.78 15.16
N LEU A 393 4.91 16.47 14.05
CA LEU A 393 5.03 15.91 12.71
C LEU A 393 6.46 15.47 12.41
N LEU A 394 7.47 16.31 12.70
CA LEU A 394 8.87 15.98 12.53
C LEU A 394 9.26 14.75 13.36
N LEU A 395 8.85 14.68 14.63
CA LEU A 395 9.14 13.53 15.49
C LEU A 395 8.56 12.23 14.93
N VAL A 396 7.31 12.26 14.45
CA VAL A 396 6.68 11.11 13.80
C VAL A 396 7.46 10.70 12.55
N LEU A 397 7.81 11.66 11.69
CA LEU A 397 8.60 11.40 10.49
C LEU A 397 9.98 10.80 10.80
N LEU A 398 10.65 11.31 11.84
CA LEU A 398 11.95 10.79 12.30
C LEU A 398 11.83 9.37 12.83
N VAL A 399 10.79 9.04 13.60
CA VAL A 399 10.53 7.67 14.06
C VAL A 399 10.34 6.73 12.88
N VAL A 400 9.50 7.10 11.90
CA VAL A 400 9.27 6.30 10.70
C VAL A 400 10.54 6.12 9.88
N ALA A 401 11.26 7.21 9.58
CA ALA A 401 12.51 7.19 8.82
C ALA A 401 13.58 6.35 9.52
N THR A 402 13.67 6.41 10.84
CA THR A 402 14.61 5.61 11.63
C THR A 402 14.27 4.13 11.55
N VAL A 403 13.00 3.75 11.66
CA VAL A 403 12.56 2.36 11.49
C VAL A 403 12.87 1.84 10.08
N LEU A 404 12.65 2.65 9.04
CA LEU A 404 13.01 2.30 7.65
C LEU A 404 14.52 2.12 7.49
N THR A 405 15.31 2.98 8.12
CA THR A 405 16.78 2.95 8.07
C THR A 405 17.36 1.73 8.77
N VAL A 406 16.85 1.37 9.96
CA VAL A 406 17.30 0.22 10.76
C VAL A 406 17.18 -1.11 10.01
N ARG A 407 16.26 -1.18 9.03
CA ARG A 407 16.07 -2.37 8.17
C ARG A 407 17.12 -2.53 7.07
N GLN A 408 17.86 -1.47 6.76
CA GLN A 408 18.90 -1.48 5.73
C GLN A 408 20.23 -1.99 6.30
N ASN A 409 21.06 -2.58 5.43
CA ASN A 409 22.36 -3.14 5.83
C ASN A 409 23.51 -2.14 5.64
N SER A 410 23.31 -1.07 4.87
CA SER A 410 24.32 -0.06 4.59
C SER A 410 23.77 1.37 4.67
N VAL A 411 24.66 2.32 4.97
CA VAL A 411 24.33 3.77 5.02
C VAL A 411 23.92 4.29 3.63
N ALA A 412 24.55 3.78 2.57
CA ALA A 412 24.22 4.16 1.20
C ALA A 412 22.80 3.71 0.80
N GLU A 413 22.37 2.51 1.21
CA GLU A 413 21.00 2.04 1.01
C GLU A 413 20.01 2.81 1.86
N ALA A 414 20.35 3.14 3.11
CA ALA A 414 19.53 3.98 3.96
C ALA A 414 19.26 5.36 3.34
N ARG A 415 20.29 6.01 2.76
CA ARG A 415 20.12 7.29 2.03
C ARG A 415 19.21 7.14 0.82
N ARG A 416 19.32 6.07 0.04
CA ARG A 416 18.42 5.82 -1.10
C ARG A 416 16.98 5.60 -0.64
N GLU A 417 16.79 4.89 0.46
CA GLU A 417 15.47 4.66 1.04
C GLU A 417 14.85 5.93 1.59
N ALA A 418 15.67 6.83 2.16
CA ALA A 418 15.24 8.18 2.56
C ALA A 418 14.67 8.99 1.38
N PHE A 419 15.34 9.00 0.22
CA PHE A 419 14.80 9.67 -0.97
C PHE A 419 13.51 9.02 -1.48
N ARG A 420 13.38 7.69 -1.39
CA ARG A 420 12.13 7.00 -1.74
C ARG A 420 11.00 7.32 -0.77
N PHE A 421 11.31 7.43 0.52
CA PHE A 421 10.35 7.84 1.54
C PHE A 421 9.88 9.27 1.31
N ALA A 422 10.79 10.20 1.03
CA ALA A 422 10.46 11.56 0.64
C ALA A 422 9.57 11.61 -0.62
N GLY A 423 9.93 10.86 -1.66
CA GLY A 423 9.12 10.76 -2.88
C GLY A 423 7.74 10.16 -2.64
N ALA A 424 7.64 9.13 -1.80
CA ALA A 424 6.35 8.54 -1.44
C ALA A 424 5.48 9.51 -0.64
N LEU A 425 6.07 10.27 0.30
CA LEU A 425 5.36 11.32 1.03
C LEU A 425 4.87 12.42 0.10
N ALA A 426 5.70 12.88 -0.85
CA ALA A 426 5.30 13.88 -1.84
C ALA A 426 4.10 13.40 -2.69
N VAL A 427 4.13 12.14 -3.15
CA VAL A 427 3.02 11.55 -3.92
C VAL A 427 1.75 11.41 -3.08
N VAL A 428 1.88 10.97 -1.83
CA VAL A 428 0.73 10.85 -0.91
C VAL A 428 0.17 12.22 -0.56
N ALA A 429 1.01 13.23 -0.36
CA ALA A 429 0.61 14.61 -0.10
C ALA A 429 -0.10 15.24 -1.30
N PHE A 430 0.42 15.01 -2.51
CA PHE A 430 -0.22 15.44 -3.75
C PHE A 430 -1.62 14.82 -3.89
N ALA A 431 -1.72 13.50 -3.71
CA ALA A 431 -3.00 12.80 -3.76
C ALA A 431 -3.96 13.28 -2.66
N ALA A 432 -3.46 13.48 -1.43
CA ALA A 432 -4.23 14.00 -0.30
C ALA A 432 -4.80 15.39 -0.60
N ALA A 433 -3.97 16.30 -1.10
CA ALA A 433 -4.39 17.64 -1.47
C ALA A 433 -5.39 17.64 -2.64
N LEU A 434 -5.24 16.75 -3.63
CA LEU A 434 -6.24 16.57 -4.67
C LEU A 434 -7.58 16.05 -4.11
N LEU A 435 -7.53 15.06 -3.22
CA LEU A 435 -8.74 14.52 -2.58
C LEU A 435 -9.45 15.56 -1.71
N LEU A 436 -8.69 16.43 -1.04
CA LEU A 436 -9.23 17.55 -0.28
C LEU A 436 -9.76 18.67 -1.20
N ARG A 437 -9.10 18.95 -2.34
CA ARG A 437 -9.52 20.00 -3.29
C ARG A 437 -10.85 19.72 -3.97
N ILE A 438 -11.16 18.45 -4.26
CA ILE A 438 -12.43 18.07 -4.91
C ILE A 438 -13.64 18.37 -3.99
N SER A 439 -13.40 18.61 -2.69
CA SER A 439 -14.46 18.77 -1.69
C SER A 439 -15.13 20.15 -1.61
N SER A 440 -14.70 21.16 -2.38
CA SER A 440 -15.01 22.54 -2.02
C SER A 440 -15.45 23.51 -3.12
N GLU A 441 -15.78 23.04 -4.33
CA GLU A 441 -16.41 23.92 -5.34
C GLU A 441 -17.89 24.12 -5.00
N PHE A 442 -18.16 24.86 -3.93
CA PHE A 442 -19.52 25.23 -3.54
C PHE A 442 -19.55 26.68 -3.07
N SER A 443 -20.11 27.56 -3.92
CA SER A 443 -20.39 28.96 -3.60
C SER A 443 -21.88 29.22 -3.31
N GLY A 444 -22.73 28.20 -3.28
CA GLY A 444 -24.18 28.35 -3.08
C GLY A 444 -24.60 28.02 -1.65
N GLY A 445 -24.57 28.96 -0.72
CA GLY A 445 -24.88 28.74 0.71
C GLY A 445 -26.10 27.85 0.98
N VAL A 446 -25.85 26.61 1.46
CA VAL A 446 -26.89 25.77 2.08
C VAL A 446 -26.78 25.99 3.57
N ALA A 447 -27.44 27.06 4.05
CA ALA A 447 -27.51 27.43 5.46
C ALA A 447 -28.42 26.50 6.30
N SER A 448 -28.97 25.43 5.71
CA SER A 448 -30.11 24.68 6.26
C SER A 448 -29.77 23.53 7.22
N PHE A 449 -28.50 23.31 7.59
CA PHE A 449 -28.11 22.25 8.53
C PHE A 449 -27.46 22.78 9.82
N GLY A 450 -27.76 24.01 10.23
CA GLY A 450 -27.32 24.58 11.52
C GLY A 450 -25.83 24.93 11.62
N ALA A 451 -25.00 24.52 10.65
CA ALA A 451 -23.60 24.96 10.49
C ALA A 451 -23.47 25.75 9.18
N SER A 452 -23.76 27.06 9.23
CA SER A 452 -23.82 27.97 8.08
C SER A 452 -22.46 28.42 7.52
N GLY A 453 -21.42 27.58 7.61
CA GLY A 453 -20.10 27.87 7.07
C GLY A 453 -19.88 27.20 5.72
N SER A 454 -20.06 27.93 4.62
CA SER A 454 -19.56 27.52 3.30
C SER A 454 -18.04 27.69 3.25
N ALA A 455 -17.26 26.96 4.04
CA ALA A 455 -15.80 27.09 4.06
C ALA A 455 -15.18 26.17 3.00
N SER A 456 -14.72 26.74 1.88
CA SER A 456 -13.90 26.01 0.91
C SER A 456 -12.45 26.01 1.39
N ALA A 457 -12.03 24.87 1.95
CA ALA A 457 -10.68 24.69 2.46
C ALA A 457 -9.87 23.90 1.41
N THR A 458 -9.07 24.59 0.58
CA THR A 458 -8.24 23.93 -0.43
C THR A 458 -6.76 23.98 -0.09
N PHE A 459 -6.06 22.89 -0.37
CA PHE A 459 -4.61 22.86 -0.35
C PHE A 459 -4.08 22.86 -1.78
N ASN A 460 -3.08 23.68 -2.07
CA ASN A 460 -2.38 23.60 -3.34
C ASN A 460 -1.61 22.27 -3.42
N PRO A 461 -1.93 21.35 -4.35
CA PRO A 461 -1.37 20.01 -4.36
C PRO A 461 0.12 19.98 -4.66
N VAL A 462 0.63 20.96 -5.42
CA VAL A 462 2.06 21.09 -5.71
C VAL A 462 2.82 21.53 -4.46
N ILE A 463 2.31 22.54 -3.74
CA ILE A 463 2.92 23.02 -2.49
C ILE A 463 2.89 21.90 -1.44
N ALA A 464 1.77 21.18 -1.32
CA ALA A 464 1.64 20.02 -0.43
C ALA A 464 2.69 18.94 -0.72
N ALA A 465 2.87 18.58 -2.00
CA ALA A 465 3.85 17.59 -2.43
C ALA A 465 5.29 18.02 -2.10
N VAL A 466 5.63 19.28 -2.38
CA VAL A 466 6.97 19.83 -2.12
C VAL A 466 7.24 19.91 -0.62
N ALA A 467 6.30 20.45 0.16
CA ALA A 467 6.46 20.61 1.60
C ALA A 467 6.70 19.27 2.31
N LEU A 468 5.81 18.29 2.12
CA LEU A 468 5.97 16.96 2.72
C LEU A 468 7.14 16.17 2.14
N GLY A 469 7.49 16.39 0.87
CA GLY A 469 8.70 15.84 0.26
C GLY A 469 9.97 16.36 0.95
N LEU A 470 10.05 17.66 1.23
CA LEU A 470 11.18 18.27 1.95
C LEU A 470 11.25 17.77 3.40
N TRP A 471 10.12 17.72 4.12
CA TRP A 471 10.06 17.14 5.46
C TRP A 471 10.49 15.67 5.48
N GLY A 472 10.03 14.88 4.51
CA GLY A 472 10.43 13.49 4.33
C GLY A 472 11.92 13.33 4.03
N LEU A 473 12.51 14.25 3.25
CA LEU A 473 13.94 14.27 2.93
C LEU A 473 14.78 14.61 4.17
N VAL A 474 14.39 15.64 4.94
CA VAL A 474 15.05 16.01 6.19
C VAL A 474 15.00 14.84 7.18
N ALA A 475 13.81 14.28 7.43
CA ALA A 475 13.65 13.15 8.33
C ALA A 475 14.41 11.90 7.84
N GLY A 476 14.39 11.65 6.53
CA GLY A 476 15.10 10.56 5.90
C GLY A 476 16.63 10.66 6.02
N LEU A 477 17.20 11.88 5.93
CA LEU A 477 18.64 12.10 6.10
C LEU A 477 19.07 12.06 7.57
N LEU A 478 18.21 12.49 8.50
CA LEU A 478 18.46 12.43 9.94
C LEU A 478 18.26 11.02 10.52
N GLY A 479 17.37 10.21 9.93
CA GLY A 479 17.09 8.84 10.37
C GLY A 479 18.34 7.95 10.56
N PRO A 480 19.29 7.90 9.61
CA PRO A 480 20.57 7.20 9.79
C PRO A 480 21.40 7.70 10.97
N VAL A 481 21.45 9.03 11.18
CA VAL A 481 22.21 9.62 12.29
C VAL A 481 21.62 9.17 13.63
N ILE A 482 20.29 9.21 13.76
CA ILE A 482 19.59 8.72 14.95
C ILE A 482 19.76 7.21 15.10
N ALA A 483 19.66 6.44 14.02
CA ALA A 483 19.81 4.99 14.05
C ALA A 483 21.17 4.53 14.60
N THR A 484 22.25 5.30 14.36
CA THR A 484 23.58 4.99 14.92
C THR A 484 23.66 5.15 16.44
N ARG A 485 22.74 5.91 17.04
CA ARG A 485 22.65 6.12 18.50
C ARG A 485 21.73 5.13 19.19
N ILE A 486 20.96 4.33 18.44
CA ILE A 486 20.07 3.33 19.00
C ILE A 486 20.86 2.11 19.47
N SER A 487 20.51 1.57 20.63
CA SER A 487 21.11 0.36 21.17
C SER A 487 20.96 -0.84 20.23
N SER A 488 22.02 -1.66 20.13
CA SER A 488 22.03 -2.86 19.28
C SER A 488 20.90 -3.84 19.61
N SER A 489 20.45 -3.90 20.87
CA SER A 489 19.32 -4.71 21.31
C SER A 489 17.99 -4.25 20.69
N LEU A 490 17.74 -2.94 20.62
CA LEU A 490 16.54 -2.38 20.01
C LEU A 490 16.56 -2.56 18.49
N VAL A 491 17.71 -2.36 17.84
CA VAL A 491 17.93 -2.66 16.42
C VAL A 491 17.60 -4.11 16.11
N THR A 492 18.10 -5.06 16.92
CA THR A 492 17.85 -6.50 16.74
C THR A 492 16.37 -6.83 16.91
N ARG A 493 15.70 -6.23 17.91
CA ARG A 493 14.25 -6.40 18.13
C ARG A 493 13.41 -5.84 16.98
N LEU A 494 13.76 -4.66 16.47
CA LEU A 494 13.08 -4.04 15.32
C LEU A 494 13.27 -4.87 14.06
N ARG A 495 14.50 -5.34 13.78
CA ARG A 495 14.77 -6.25 12.65
C ARG A 495 14.02 -7.58 12.78
N GLY A 496 13.92 -8.13 13.98
CA GLY A 496 13.12 -9.33 14.24
C GLY A 496 11.62 -9.12 13.97
N ARG A 497 11.06 -7.95 14.33
CA ARG A 497 9.62 -7.66 14.15
C ARG A 497 9.25 -7.26 12.72
N PHE A 498 10.07 -6.43 12.08
CA PHE A 498 9.78 -5.84 10.76
C PHE A 498 10.49 -6.55 9.61
N GLY A 499 11.41 -7.47 9.90
CA GLY A 499 12.24 -8.17 8.93
C GLY A 499 13.38 -7.30 8.39
N VAL A 500 14.48 -7.96 8.01
CA VAL A 500 15.63 -7.33 7.34
C VAL A 500 15.32 -7.16 5.85
N ALA A 501 15.81 -6.08 5.23
CA ALA A 501 15.74 -5.95 3.78
C ALA A 501 16.48 -7.13 3.12
N ALA A 502 15.84 -7.78 2.14
CA ALA A 502 16.52 -8.85 1.40
C ALA A 502 17.76 -8.23 0.71
N PRO A 503 18.94 -8.85 0.85
CA PRO A 503 20.13 -8.35 0.17
C PRO A 503 19.83 -8.26 -1.33
N ARG A 504 20.17 -7.11 -1.92
CA ARG A 504 19.97 -6.92 -3.36
C ARG A 504 20.76 -8.02 -4.07
N PRO A 505 20.15 -8.76 -5.01
CA PRO A 505 20.91 -9.70 -5.82
C PRO A 505 21.99 -8.88 -6.54
N VAL A 506 23.24 -9.08 -6.13
CA VAL A 506 24.39 -8.53 -6.83
C VAL A 506 24.34 -9.20 -8.19
N ALA A 507 24.12 -8.41 -9.25
CA ALA A 507 24.15 -8.94 -10.60
C ALA A 507 25.48 -9.72 -10.73
N PRO A 508 25.45 -10.98 -11.18
CA PRO A 508 26.68 -11.75 -11.33
C PRO A 508 27.65 -10.88 -12.11
N ALA A 509 28.82 -10.62 -11.53
CA ALA A 509 29.76 -9.66 -12.06
C ALA A 509 29.98 -9.98 -13.55
N THR A 510 29.55 -9.08 -14.43
CA THR A 510 29.54 -9.27 -15.89
C THR A 510 30.95 -9.38 -16.49
N GLY A 511 31.99 -9.37 -15.65
CA GLY A 511 33.40 -9.59 -16.01
C GLY A 511 34.09 -10.70 -15.23
N ALA A 512 33.39 -11.46 -14.38
CA ALA A 512 33.86 -12.80 -14.07
C ALA A 512 33.62 -13.59 -15.35
N ALA A 513 34.60 -13.51 -16.26
CA ALA A 513 34.67 -14.37 -17.42
C ALA A 513 34.22 -15.75 -16.93
N GLN A 514 33.15 -16.27 -17.54
CA GLN A 514 32.95 -17.70 -17.56
C GLN A 514 34.23 -18.23 -18.20
N GLY A 515 35.26 -18.42 -17.37
CA GLY A 515 36.41 -19.21 -17.72
C GLY A 515 35.77 -20.49 -18.15
N TRP A 516 35.83 -20.73 -19.45
CA TRP A 516 35.41 -21.96 -20.08
C TRP A 516 35.93 -23.06 -19.17
N GLN A 517 35.04 -23.64 -18.36
CA GLN A 517 35.35 -24.84 -17.62
C GLN A 517 35.55 -25.88 -18.70
N GLN A 518 36.81 -26.03 -19.12
CA GLN A 518 37.24 -27.06 -20.04
C GLN A 518 36.72 -28.38 -19.46
N PRO A 519 35.78 -29.05 -20.15
CA PRO A 519 35.38 -30.39 -19.80
C PRO A 519 36.59 -31.28 -20.13
N GLY A 520 37.41 -31.66 -19.16
CA GLY A 520 38.45 -32.67 -19.39
C GLY A 520 39.74 -32.58 -18.59
N GLY A 521 39.99 -31.51 -17.85
CA GLY A 521 41.18 -31.45 -16.98
C GLY A 521 40.92 -32.15 -15.65
N GLN A 522 41.33 -33.42 -15.49
CA GLN A 522 41.53 -34.02 -14.17
C GLN A 522 42.48 -33.11 -13.38
N GLN A 523 41.93 -32.27 -12.49
CA GLN A 523 42.76 -31.61 -11.50
C GLN A 523 43.31 -32.69 -10.57
N PRO A 524 44.66 -32.82 -10.46
CA PRO A 524 45.24 -33.70 -9.47
C PRO A 524 44.74 -33.24 -8.10
N THR A 525 44.16 -34.18 -7.35
CA THR A 525 43.79 -34.02 -5.96
C THR A 525 44.99 -33.47 -5.18
N GLN A 526 45.07 -32.15 -5.00
CA GLN A 526 45.84 -31.58 -3.90
C GLN A 526 45.07 -31.89 -2.64
N GLN A 527 45.41 -33.06 -2.11
CA GLN A 527 45.05 -33.56 -0.81
C GLN A 527 45.69 -32.62 0.22
N PHE A 528 45.05 -31.48 0.47
CA PHE A 528 45.37 -30.66 1.64
C PHE A 528 45.09 -31.51 2.86
N ALA A 529 46.16 -32.02 3.46
CA ALA A 529 46.14 -32.76 4.71
C ALA A 529 45.36 -31.93 5.73
N GLN A 530 44.21 -32.45 6.14
CA GLN A 530 43.50 -31.94 7.31
C GLN A 530 44.45 -32.03 8.50
N PRO A 531 44.68 -30.94 9.26
CA PRO A 531 45.40 -31.04 10.51
C PRO A 531 44.66 -32.04 11.42
N PRO A 532 45.37 -33.00 12.05
CA PRO A 532 44.76 -34.02 12.89
C PRO A 532 43.98 -33.36 14.02
N GLN A 533 42.75 -33.84 14.24
CA GLN A 533 41.92 -33.38 15.34
C GLN A 533 42.60 -33.65 16.67
N PRO A 534 42.64 -32.68 17.60
CA PRO A 534 43.23 -32.87 18.91
C PRO A 534 42.43 -33.90 19.71
N HIS A 535 43.08 -35.02 20.02
CA HIS A 535 42.61 -36.00 20.99
C HIS A 535 42.51 -35.34 22.38
N PRO A 536 41.52 -35.71 23.22
CA PRO A 536 41.43 -35.25 24.59
C PRO A 536 42.62 -35.79 25.41
N TYR A 537 43.45 -34.86 25.89
CA TYR A 537 44.66 -35.16 26.67
C TYR A 537 44.34 -35.80 28.02
N ALA A 538 44.94 -36.97 28.24
CA ALA A 538 45.16 -37.54 29.55
C ALA A 538 46.27 -36.76 30.28
N TYR A 539 46.07 -36.51 31.57
CA TYR A 539 46.95 -35.77 32.46
C TYR A 539 48.36 -36.38 32.53
N GLY A 540 49.39 -35.53 32.48
CA GLY A 540 50.66 -35.79 33.16
C GLY A 540 51.92 -35.79 32.32
N GLN A 541 52.25 -34.71 31.59
CA GLN A 541 53.65 -34.39 31.27
C GLN A 541 53.89 -32.87 31.27
N PRO A 542 55.01 -32.39 31.84
CA PRO A 542 55.39 -30.98 31.78
C PRO A 542 55.76 -30.58 30.34
N PRO A 543 55.40 -29.36 29.90
CA PRO A 543 55.58 -28.94 28.52
C PRO A 543 57.07 -28.81 28.15
N PRO A 544 57.46 -29.23 26.92
CA PRO A 544 58.80 -29.00 26.41
C PRO A 544 59.04 -27.50 26.14
N PRO A 545 60.31 -27.04 26.19
CA PRO A 545 60.65 -25.64 25.94
C PRO A 545 60.28 -25.22 24.51
N PRO A 546 59.86 -23.95 24.30
CA PRO A 546 59.46 -23.46 23.00
C PRO A 546 60.64 -23.51 22.00
N PRO A 547 60.39 -23.91 20.74
CA PRO A 547 61.43 -23.90 19.72
C PRO A 547 61.88 -22.46 19.43
N PRO A 548 63.17 -22.28 19.06
CA PRO A 548 63.71 -20.97 18.69
C PRO A 548 62.96 -20.42 17.47
N TYR A 549 62.60 -19.15 17.57
CA TYR A 549 61.97 -18.36 16.52
C TYR A 549 62.88 -18.34 15.28
N GLU A 550 62.58 -19.17 14.29
CA GLU A 550 63.11 -18.99 12.94
C GLU A 550 62.48 -17.72 12.37
N GLN A 551 63.33 -16.71 12.15
CA GLN A 551 62.98 -15.50 11.40
C GLN A 551 62.56 -15.93 10.00
N GLN A 552 61.25 -15.98 9.77
CA GLN A 552 60.68 -16.11 8.44
C GLN A 552 61.11 -14.90 7.62
N ALA A 553 62.07 -15.13 6.72
CA ALA A 553 62.53 -14.14 5.76
C ALA A 553 61.32 -13.64 4.95
N TYR A 554 61.05 -12.35 5.07
CA TYR A 554 60.04 -11.64 4.32
C TYR A 554 60.37 -11.80 2.83
N GLN A 555 59.67 -12.69 2.12
CA GLN A 555 59.74 -12.68 0.66
C GLN A 555 58.93 -11.48 0.16
N PRO A 556 59.56 -10.49 -0.49
CA PRO A 556 58.82 -9.39 -1.09
C PRO A 556 57.89 -9.94 -2.16
N GLN A 557 56.59 -9.66 -2.02
CA GLN A 557 55.62 -9.97 -3.06
C GLN A 557 56.06 -9.29 -4.37
N PRO A 558 56.08 -10.01 -5.50
CA PRO A 558 56.29 -9.40 -6.81
C PRO A 558 55.23 -8.32 -7.03
N TYR A 559 55.68 -7.08 -7.23
CA TYR A 559 54.83 -5.98 -7.65
C TYR A 559 54.33 -6.29 -9.07
N GLU A 560 53.10 -6.80 -9.18
CA GLU A 560 52.41 -6.84 -10.48
C GLU A 560 52.10 -5.39 -10.89
N PRO A 561 52.63 -4.90 -12.03
CA PRO A 561 52.30 -3.57 -12.51
C PRO A 561 50.80 -3.51 -12.79
N GLN A 562 50.10 -2.57 -12.15
CA GLN A 562 48.72 -2.27 -12.51
C GLN A 562 48.64 -1.97 -14.01
N PRO A 563 47.73 -2.63 -14.75
CA PRO A 563 47.49 -2.30 -16.15
C PRO A 563 47.17 -0.81 -16.25
N TYR A 564 47.93 -0.10 -17.09
CA TYR A 564 47.71 1.30 -17.41
C TYR A 564 46.23 1.57 -17.64
N ALA A 565 45.70 2.55 -16.90
CA ALA A 565 44.38 3.10 -17.14
C ALA A 565 44.29 3.46 -18.64
N GLN A 566 43.30 2.88 -19.32
CA GLN A 566 43.02 3.22 -20.71
C GLN A 566 42.80 4.74 -20.81
N PRO A 567 43.43 5.43 -21.78
CA PRO A 567 43.16 6.83 -22.02
C PRO A 567 41.67 7.02 -22.31
N PRO A 568 41.06 8.14 -21.87
CA PRO A 568 39.65 8.41 -22.10
C PRO A 568 39.39 8.40 -23.60
N HIS A 569 38.45 7.55 -24.03
CA HIS A 569 37.96 7.53 -25.40
C HIS A 569 37.48 8.94 -25.76
N GLU A 570 38.14 9.55 -26.75
CA GLU A 570 37.69 10.79 -27.38
C GLU A 570 36.24 10.60 -27.82
N GLN A 571 35.36 11.45 -27.29
CA GLN A 571 33.98 11.52 -27.75
C GLN A 571 33.97 11.91 -29.24
N PRO A 572 33.24 11.19 -30.10
CA PRO A 572 33.07 11.61 -31.48
C PRO A 572 32.44 13.01 -31.52
N PRO A 573 32.88 13.88 -32.46
CA PRO A 573 32.41 15.25 -32.54
C PRO A 573 30.88 15.28 -32.74
N TYR A 574 30.22 16.14 -31.97
CA TYR A 574 28.79 16.41 -32.10
C TYR A 574 28.45 16.76 -33.56
N PRO A 575 27.37 16.19 -34.14
CA PRO A 575 26.89 16.63 -35.44
C PRO A 575 26.55 18.12 -35.34
N GLN A 576 27.15 18.92 -36.21
CA GLN A 576 26.86 20.35 -36.31
C GLN A 576 25.35 20.52 -36.54
N GLN A 577 24.69 21.21 -35.61
CA GLN A 577 23.30 21.60 -35.77
C GLN A 577 23.20 22.55 -36.96
N GLN A 578 22.45 22.14 -37.98
CA GLN A 578 22.03 23.04 -39.05
C GLN A 578 21.24 24.21 -38.44
N PRO A 579 21.54 25.47 -38.83
CA PRO A 579 20.80 26.62 -38.35
C PRO A 579 19.32 26.50 -38.76
N LEU A 580 18.44 26.68 -37.78
CA LEU A 580 16.99 26.74 -37.97
C LEU A 580 16.64 27.90 -38.94
N PRO A 581 15.71 27.68 -39.89
CA PRO A 581 15.24 28.74 -40.76
C PRO A 581 14.55 29.86 -39.94
N PRO A 582 14.66 31.13 -40.38
CA PRO A 582 14.09 32.27 -39.67
C PRO A 582 12.57 32.15 -39.56
N VAL A 583 12.05 32.40 -38.36
CA VAL A 583 10.62 32.48 -38.07
C VAL A 583 10.06 33.73 -38.75
N PRO A 584 9.01 33.63 -39.59
CA PRO A 584 8.38 34.79 -40.18
C PRO A 584 7.69 35.65 -39.11
N PRO A 585 7.69 36.98 -39.26
CA PRO A 585 7.05 37.87 -38.30
C PRO A 585 5.54 37.58 -38.20
N PRO A 586 4.93 37.76 -37.01
CA PRO A 586 3.49 37.65 -36.85
C PRO A 586 2.81 38.70 -37.75
N GLY A 587 1.89 38.22 -38.61
CA GLY A 587 1.07 39.07 -39.44
C GLY A 587 0.18 39.96 -38.58
N GLN A 588 0.13 41.24 -38.93
CA GLN A 588 -0.84 42.21 -38.44
C GLN A 588 -2.19 42.00 -39.11
#